data_AF-A0AAN8WEB8-F1
#
_entry.id   AF-A0AAN8WEB8-F1
#
_cell.length_a   1.000
_cell.length_b   1.000
_cell.length_c   1.000
_cell.angle_alpha   90.00
_cell.angle_beta   90.00
_cell.angle_gamma   90.00
#
_symmetry.space_group_name_H-M   'P 1'
#
loop_
_entity.id
_entity.type
_entity.pdbx_description
1 polymer ?
#
loop_
_entity_poly.entity_id
_entity_poly.type
_entity_poly.pdbx_seq_one_letter_code
_entity_poly.pdbx_strand_id
1 'polypeptide(L)'
;MSVSLTVMTFNLLEDQPEDSPNSWIKRRDLCISVITSYSPMILCTQQGVKSQLEFLQQGLPGYEQFGISRKGSQEAADEHCTIFYDKEKVELLEGGTFWLSESPSVPGSTSWGSDVPCIATWAISFLLKNLLKNYWCLCIFFKASIATKSVSLT
;
A
#
# COMPACT_ATOMS: atom_id res chain seq x y z
N MET A 1 -12.83 17.40 22.83
CA MET A 1 -11.66 17.27 21.95
C MET A 1 -12.06 16.40 20.76
N SER A 2 -11.95 16.93 19.55
CA SER A 2 -12.10 16.14 18.32
C SER A 2 -10.80 15.41 18.08
N VAL A 3 -10.89 14.12 17.77
CA VAL A 3 -9.75 13.32 17.35
C VAL A 3 -9.65 13.45 15.83
N SER A 4 -8.56 14.02 15.33
CA SER A 4 -8.30 14.11 13.89
C SER A 4 -7.53 12.89 13.46
N LEU A 5 -8.01 12.16 12.46
CA LEU A 5 -7.27 11.08 11.80
C LEU A 5 -6.66 11.65 10.52
N THR A 6 -5.36 11.45 10.32
CA THR A 6 -4.66 11.83 9.08
C THR A 6 -4.32 10.58 8.28
N VAL A 7 -4.79 10.53 7.04
CA VAL A 7 -4.56 9.43 6.11
C VAL A 7 -3.91 9.95 4.84
N MET A 8 -2.94 9.23 4.32
CA MET A 8 -2.29 9.49 3.04
C MET A 8 -2.41 8.27 2.13
N THR A 9 -2.66 8.50 0.85
CA THR A 9 -2.47 7.50 -0.21
C THR A 9 -1.32 7.92 -1.10
N PHE A 10 -0.42 7.01 -1.43
CA PHE A 10 0.80 7.34 -2.17
C PHE A 10 1.26 6.18 -3.07
N ASN A 11 1.09 6.35 -4.38
CA ASN A 11 1.60 5.38 -5.34
C ASN A 11 3.10 5.58 -5.53
N LEU A 12 3.90 4.54 -5.27
CA LEU A 12 5.36 4.60 -5.33
C LEU A 12 5.91 4.58 -6.77
N LEU A 13 5.08 4.15 -7.72
CA LEU A 13 5.41 3.90 -9.11
C LEU A 13 6.47 2.80 -9.27
N GLU A 14 6.30 1.96 -10.29
CA GLU A 14 7.27 0.93 -10.66
C GLU A 14 8.66 1.53 -10.87
N ASP A 15 9.69 0.80 -10.44
CA ASP A 15 11.06 1.20 -10.68
C ASP A 15 11.37 1.21 -12.19
N GLN A 16 12.17 2.18 -12.61
CA GLN A 16 12.58 2.36 -13.99
C GLN A 16 14.11 2.24 -14.07
N PRO A 17 14.68 1.94 -15.25
CA PRO A 17 16.14 1.90 -15.44
C PRO A 17 16.84 3.13 -14.87
N GLU A 18 18.05 2.96 -14.34
CA GLU A 18 18.74 3.98 -13.53
C GLU A 18 18.95 5.32 -14.26
N ASP A 19 19.13 5.28 -15.57
CA ASP A 19 19.25 6.44 -16.46
C ASP A 19 17.93 7.23 -16.59
N SER A 20 16.78 6.58 -16.39
CA SER A 20 15.46 7.23 -16.39
C SER A 20 15.38 8.33 -15.32
N PRO A 21 14.73 9.47 -15.60
CA PRO A 21 14.43 10.47 -14.57
C PRO A 21 13.48 9.93 -13.49
N ASN A 22 12.72 8.86 -13.78
CA ASN A 22 11.75 8.26 -12.88
C ASN A 22 12.29 7.04 -12.11
N SER A 23 13.60 6.76 -12.19
CA SER A 23 14.20 5.66 -11.43
C SER A 23 13.98 5.83 -9.93
N TRP A 24 13.80 4.72 -9.22
CA TRP A 24 13.53 4.71 -7.80
C TRP A 24 14.66 5.38 -7.01
N ILE A 25 15.92 5.13 -7.38
CA ILE A 25 17.10 5.71 -6.73
C ILE A 25 17.02 7.25 -6.71
N LYS A 26 16.52 7.88 -7.78
CA LYS A 26 16.39 9.34 -7.87
C LYS A 26 15.19 9.90 -7.11
N ARG A 27 14.17 9.07 -6.83
CA ARG A 27 12.90 9.51 -6.21
C ARG A 27 12.75 9.12 -4.74
N ARG A 28 13.44 8.08 -4.28
CA ARG A 28 13.21 7.45 -2.97
C ARG A 28 13.35 8.41 -1.79
N ASP A 29 14.32 9.32 -1.84
CA ASP A 29 14.55 10.31 -0.77
C ASP A 29 13.45 11.38 -0.75
N LEU A 30 12.97 11.79 -1.93
CA LEU A 30 11.83 12.70 -2.06
C LEU A 30 10.54 12.05 -1.54
N CYS A 31 10.33 10.76 -1.80
CA CYS A 31 9.20 10.01 -1.25
C CYS A 31 9.20 10.05 0.29
N ILE A 32 10.34 9.79 0.93
CA ILE A 32 10.48 9.92 2.39
C ILE A 32 10.21 11.36 2.85
N SER A 33 10.78 12.35 2.18
CA SER A 33 10.58 13.76 2.54
C SER A 33 9.11 14.18 2.49
N VAL A 34 8.37 13.76 1.45
CA VAL A 34 6.93 14.03 1.33
C VAL A 34 6.18 13.35 2.47
N ILE A 35 6.38 12.05 2.68
CA ILE A 35 5.67 11.29 3.74
C ILE A 35 5.92 11.90 5.11
N THR A 36 7.18 12.20 5.43
CA THR A 36 7.57 12.78 6.73
C THR A 36 7.06 14.20 6.92
N SER A 37 6.99 15.02 5.86
CA SER A 37 6.49 16.39 5.95
C SER A 37 5.00 16.47 6.33
N TYR A 38 4.19 15.50 5.87
CA TYR A 38 2.77 15.41 6.23
C TYR A 38 2.52 14.56 7.48
N SER A 39 3.45 13.66 7.84
CA SER A 39 3.37 12.78 9.02
C SER A 39 1.98 12.12 9.22
N PRO A 40 1.45 11.38 8.22
CA PRO A 40 0.12 10.77 8.30
C PRO A 40 0.07 9.66 9.36
N MET A 41 -1.04 9.52 10.09
CA MET A 41 -1.20 8.38 11.01
C MET A 41 -1.28 7.06 10.27
N ILE A 42 -1.87 7.07 9.08
CA ILE A 42 -1.99 5.92 8.19
C ILE A 42 -1.53 6.34 6.80
N LEU A 43 -0.53 5.65 6.26
CA LEU A 43 -0.02 5.80 4.91
C LEU A 43 -0.31 4.53 4.13
N CYS A 44 -0.98 4.65 2.99
CA CYS A 44 -1.27 3.51 2.14
C CYS A 44 -0.55 3.66 0.81
N THR A 45 0.26 2.66 0.49
CA THR A 45 1.10 2.66 -0.70
C THR A 45 0.57 1.70 -1.76
N GLN A 46 0.81 2.04 -3.03
CA GLN A 46 0.52 1.17 -4.16
C GLN A 46 1.77 1.01 -5.01
N GLN A 47 1.83 -0.11 -5.76
CA GLN A 47 2.96 -0.47 -6.63
C GLN A 47 4.31 -0.65 -5.93
N GLY A 48 4.30 -0.70 -4.60
CA GLY A 48 5.52 -0.95 -3.84
C GLY A 48 6.00 -2.38 -4.07
N VAL A 49 7.20 -2.52 -4.62
CA VAL A 49 7.93 -3.79 -4.56
C VAL A 49 8.70 -3.89 -3.25
N LYS A 50 9.15 -5.09 -2.89
CA LYS A 50 9.77 -5.36 -1.59
C LYS A 50 10.92 -4.40 -1.26
N SER A 51 11.82 -4.13 -2.22
CA SER A 51 12.97 -3.24 -2.02
C SER A 51 12.56 -1.78 -1.76
N GLN A 52 11.51 -1.28 -2.41
CA GLN A 52 10.99 0.06 -2.18
C GLN A 52 10.35 0.16 -0.78
N LEU A 53 9.57 -0.84 -0.40
CA LEU A 53 8.91 -0.90 0.91
C LEU A 53 9.92 -1.03 2.06
N GLU A 54 10.96 -1.85 1.89
CA GLU A 54 12.06 -1.96 2.85
C GLU A 54 12.81 -0.64 3.01
N PHE A 55 13.05 0.09 1.92
CA PHE A 55 13.63 1.42 1.98
C PHE A 55 12.72 2.40 2.74
N LEU A 56 11.41 2.38 2.47
CA LEU A 56 10.45 3.20 3.22
C LEU A 56 10.45 2.84 4.71
N GLN A 57 10.45 1.56 5.05
CA GLN A 57 10.47 1.08 6.44
C GLN A 57 11.73 1.54 7.19
N GLN A 58 12.89 1.58 6.52
CA GLN A 58 14.13 2.12 7.08
C GLN A 58 14.06 3.64 7.31
N GLY A 59 13.45 4.38 6.38
CA GLY A 59 13.27 5.84 6.50
C GLY A 59 12.12 6.26 7.42
N LEU A 60 11.24 5.34 7.81
CA LEU A 60 10.06 5.57 8.63
C LEU A 60 10.06 4.66 9.88
N PRO A 61 11.05 4.75 10.79
CA PRO A 61 11.20 3.82 11.92
C PRO A 61 10.05 3.84 12.95
N GLY A 62 9.26 4.92 12.96
CA GLY A 62 8.05 5.06 13.77
C GLY A 62 6.83 4.32 13.20
N TYR A 63 6.90 3.84 11.96
CA TYR A 63 5.80 3.17 11.28
C TYR A 63 6.00 1.66 11.31
N GLU A 64 4.90 0.92 11.40
CA GLU A 64 4.84 -0.51 11.08
C GLU A 64 4.12 -0.70 9.75
N GLN A 65 4.40 -1.80 9.06
CA GLN A 65 3.78 -2.14 7.77
C GLN A 65 2.89 -3.38 7.85
N PHE A 66 1.81 -3.37 7.09
CA PHE A 66 0.85 -4.46 6.95
C PHE A 66 0.41 -4.62 5.50
N GLY A 67 0.30 -5.88 5.05
CA GLY A 67 -0.09 -6.23 3.69
C GLY A 67 0.78 -7.34 3.10
N ILE A 68 0.29 -7.94 2.02
CA ILE A 68 1.01 -8.98 1.26
C ILE A 68 1.06 -8.60 -0.21
N SER A 69 1.93 -9.28 -0.97
CA SER A 69 2.03 -9.07 -2.41
C SER A 69 0.77 -9.54 -3.14
N ARG A 70 0.58 -9.03 -4.35
CA ARG A 70 -0.52 -9.44 -5.23
C ARG A 70 -0.49 -10.91 -5.67
N LYS A 71 0.61 -11.64 -5.47
CA LYS A 71 0.66 -13.09 -5.70
C LYS A 71 0.49 -13.92 -4.43
N GLY A 72 0.48 -13.27 -3.27
CA GLY A 72 0.44 -13.93 -1.96
C GLY A 72 1.78 -14.55 -1.53
N SER A 73 2.83 -14.46 -2.35
CA SER A 73 4.19 -14.87 -2.03
C SER A 73 5.03 -13.67 -1.57
N GLN A 74 6.17 -13.92 -0.93
CA GLN A 74 7.15 -12.88 -0.55
C GLN A 74 8.20 -12.63 -1.66
N GLU A 75 7.87 -12.90 -2.92
CA GLU A 75 8.78 -12.65 -4.04
C GLU A 75 9.15 -11.17 -4.13
N ALA A 76 10.45 -10.91 -4.32
CA ALA A 76 11.01 -9.56 -4.23
C ALA A 76 10.47 -8.58 -5.28
N ALA A 77 10.09 -9.10 -6.46
CA ALA A 77 9.64 -8.30 -7.60
C ALA A 77 8.13 -8.05 -7.61
N ASP A 78 7.36 -8.62 -6.69
CA ASP A 78 5.90 -8.47 -6.72
C ASP A 78 5.44 -7.16 -6.08
N GLU A 79 4.41 -6.56 -6.69
CA GLU A 79 3.78 -5.36 -6.18
C GLU A 79 2.88 -5.68 -4.98
N HIS A 80 2.86 -4.75 -4.02
CA HIS A 80 2.03 -4.80 -2.83
C HIS A 80 1.09 -3.59 -2.78
N CYS A 81 0.01 -3.75 -2.00
CA CYS A 81 -0.79 -2.66 -1.46
C CYS A 81 -0.52 -2.58 0.05
N THR A 82 0.52 -1.85 0.44
CA THR A 82 1.01 -1.88 1.83
C THR A 82 0.46 -0.70 2.62
N ILE A 83 -0.08 -1.01 3.81
CA ILE A 83 -0.51 -0.03 4.81
C ILE A 83 0.64 0.15 5.80
N PHE A 84 1.16 1.37 5.89
CA PHE A 84 2.05 1.83 6.96
C PHE A 84 1.22 2.59 8.01
N TYR A 85 1.48 2.38 9.29
CA TYR A 85 0.79 3.08 10.37
C TYR A 85 1.74 3.49 11.49
N ASP A 86 1.53 4.68 12.05
CA ASP A 86 2.30 5.19 13.19
C ASP A 86 1.96 4.38 14.45
N LYS A 87 2.90 3.54 14.89
CA LYS A 87 2.69 2.55 15.98
C LYS A 87 2.48 3.17 17.36
N GLU A 88 2.77 4.46 17.51
CA GLU A 88 2.49 5.20 18.75
C GLU A 88 1.04 5.70 18.78
N LYS A 89 0.44 5.94 17.61
CA LYS A 89 -0.90 6.53 17.47
C LYS A 89 -1.98 5.52 17.09
N VAL A 90 -1.61 4.46 16.38
CA VAL A 90 -2.51 3.47 15.79
C VAL A 90 -2.08 2.06 16.18
N GLU A 91 -3.06 1.23 16.50
CA GLU A 91 -2.87 -0.20 16.74
C GLU A 91 -3.69 -0.99 15.72
N LEU A 92 -3.03 -1.87 14.97
CA LEU A 92 -3.70 -2.81 14.07
C LEU A 92 -4.32 -3.96 14.87
N LEU A 93 -5.62 -4.17 14.74
CA LEU A 93 -6.35 -5.22 15.45
C LEU A 93 -6.63 -6.42 14.56
N GLU A 94 -7.10 -6.12 13.36
CA GLU A 94 -7.50 -7.10 12.38
C GLU A 94 -7.18 -6.53 11.00
N GLY A 95 -6.83 -7.39 10.07
CA GLY A 95 -6.60 -6.98 8.70
C GLY A 95 -6.50 -8.19 7.80
N GLY A 96 -6.59 -7.92 6.51
CA GLY A 96 -6.45 -8.96 5.51
C GLY A 96 -6.09 -8.38 4.16
N THR A 97 -5.80 -9.27 3.23
CA THR A 97 -5.71 -8.95 1.80
C THR A 97 -6.59 -9.93 1.05
N PHE A 98 -7.40 -9.40 0.14
CA PHE A 98 -8.23 -10.21 -0.76
C PHE A 98 -7.98 -9.80 -2.20
N TRP A 99 -8.24 -10.72 -3.11
CA TRP A 99 -8.12 -10.52 -4.54
C TRP A 99 -9.41 -9.97 -5.12
N LEU A 100 -9.28 -8.99 -6.00
CA LEU A 100 -10.40 -8.47 -6.78
C LEU A 100 -10.64 -9.45 -7.93
N SER A 101 -11.32 -10.54 -7.59
CA SER A 101 -11.65 -11.62 -8.52
C SER A 101 -12.95 -12.32 -8.09
N GLU A 102 -13.43 -13.25 -8.92
CA GLU A 102 -14.51 -14.17 -8.56
C GLU A 102 -14.10 -15.16 -7.45
N SER A 103 -12.81 -15.21 -7.08
CA SER A 103 -12.27 -16.03 -6.00
C SER A 103 -11.40 -15.20 -5.05
N PRO A 104 -12.00 -14.29 -4.23
CA PRO A 104 -11.25 -13.30 -3.46
C PRO A 104 -10.28 -13.86 -2.41
N SER A 105 -10.50 -15.10 -1.97
CA SER A 105 -9.65 -15.81 -1.02
C SER A 105 -8.50 -16.60 -1.66
N VAL A 106 -8.43 -16.64 -2.99
CA VAL A 106 -7.41 -17.40 -3.73
C VAL A 106 -6.29 -16.45 -4.17
N PRO A 107 -5.05 -16.63 -3.63
CA PRO A 107 -3.92 -15.81 -4.01
C PRO A 107 -3.61 -15.86 -5.51
N GLY A 108 -3.32 -14.69 -6.09
CA GLY A 108 -3.00 -14.56 -7.50
C GLY A 108 -4.19 -14.72 -8.46
N SER A 109 -5.41 -14.80 -7.96
CA SER A 109 -6.60 -14.91 -8.82
C SER A 109 -6.86 -13.62 -9.62
N THR A 110 -7.33 -13.80 -10.85
CA THR A 110 -7.65 -12.74 -11.82
C THR A 110 -9.05 -12.92 -12.35
N SER A 111 -9.79 -11.83 -12.55
CA SER A 111 -11.11 -11.88 -13.19
C SER A 111 -11.35 -10.62 -14.04
N TRP A 112 -12.46 -10.61 -14.77
CA TRP A 112 -12.94 -9.45 -15.55
C TRP A 112 -11.92 -8.90 -16.57
N GLY A 113 -11.06 -9.78 -17.10
CA GLY A 113 -10.08 -9.42 -18.12
C GLY A 113 -8.85 -8.65 -17.62
N SER A 114 -8.54 -8.72 -16.32
CA SER A 114 -7.30 -8.17 -15.77
C SER A 114 -6.08 -9.03 -16.18
N ASP A 115 -5.02 -8.37 -16.65
CA ASP A 115 -3.76 -9.05 -17.03
C ASP A 115 -2.94 -9.49 -15.81
N VAL A 116 -3.16 -8.85 -14.67
CA VAL A 116 -2.45 -9.14 -13.41
C VAL A 116 -3.42 -9.24 -12.23
N PRO A 117 -3.06 -9.99 -11.17
CA PRO A 117 -3.87 -10.04 -9.96
C PRO A 117 -4.01 -8.65 -9.35
N CYS A 118 -5.25 -8.27 -9.08
CA CYS A 118 -5.57 -7.02 -8.39
C CYS A 118 -5.92 -7.35 -6.94
N ILE A 119 -5.38 -6.59 -5.99
CA ILE A 119 -5.61 -6.84 -4.56
C ILE A 119 -6.19 -5.61 -3.87
N ALA A 120 -6.87 -5.88 -2.76
CA ALA A 120 -7.19 -4.91 -1.75
C ALA A 120 -6.70 -5.38 -0.38
N THR A 121 -5.90 -4.54 0.26
CA THR A 121 -5.48 -4.74 1.65
C THR A 121 -6.33 -3.86 2.54
N TRP A 122 -6.82 -4.44 3.63
CA TRP A 122 -7.64 -3.75 4.61
C TRP A 122 -7.11 -3.93 6.02
N ALA A 123 -7.27 -2.88 6.81
CA ALA A 123 -6.94 -2.86 8.22
C ALA A 123 -8.12 -2.29 9.00
N ILE A 124 -8.41 -2.94 10.12
CA ILE A 124 -9.22 -2.46 11.21
C ILE A 124 -8.27 -2.09 12.35
N SER A 125 -8.32 -0.82 12.76
CA SER A 125 -7.38 -0.29 13.74
C SER A 125 -8.07 0.55 14.81
N PHE A 126 -7.48 0.58 16.02
CA PHE A 126 -7.79 1.59 17.04
C PHE A 126 -6.94 2.84 16.87
N LEU A 127 -7.57 4.00 17.01
CA LEU A 127 -6.88 5.28 17.08
C LEU A 127 -6.78 5.74 18.54
N LEU A 128 -5.56 6.08 18.98
CA LEU A 128 -5.15 6.58 20.30
C LEU A 128 -4.98 5.56 21.43
N LYS A 129 -3.72 5.33 21.81
CA LYS A 129 -3.32 4.78 23.11
C LYS A 129 -3.59 5.76 24.29
N ASN A 130 -3.76 7.06 24.03
CA ASN A 130 -3.78 8.13 25.05
C ASN A 130 -5.15 8.76 25.35
N LEU A 131 -6.20 8.43 24.62
CA LEU A 131 -7.57 8.88 24.91
C LEU A 131 -8.40 7.61 24.99
N LEU A 132 -9.05 7.35 26.12
CA LEU A 132 -9.88 6.18 26.44
C LEU A 132 -11.11 6.01 25.51
N LYS A 133 -10.95 6.13 24.20
CA LYS A 133 -11.98 6.10 23.16
C LYS A 133 -11.51 5.24 21.99
N ASN A 134 -12.30 4.23 21.70
CA ASN A 134 -12.06 3.29 20.63
C ASN A 134 -12.66 3.84 19.33
N TYR A 135 -11.82 4.06 18.32
CA TYR A 135 -12.25 4.42 16.97
C TYR A 135 -11.89 3.30 16.02
N TRP A 136 -12.81 2.91 15.15
CA TRP A 136 -12.55 1.92 14.11
C TRP A 136 -12.21 2.64 12.81
N CYS A 137 -11.02 2.41 12.26
CA CYS A 137 -10.67 2.86 10.92
C CYS A 137 -10.63 1.65 9.99
N LEU A 138 -11.38 1.70 8.88
CA LEU A 138 -11.30 0.75 7.79
C LEU A 138 -10.58 1.44 6.62
N CYS A 139 -9.37 0.99 6.31
CA CYS A 139 -8.61 1.48 5.17
C CYS A 139 -8.60 0.42 4.08
N ILE A 140 -9.30 0.61 2.96
CA ILE A 140 -9.27 -0.32 1.81
C ILE A 140 -8.52 0.33 0.66
N PHE A 141 -7.49 -0.34 0.13
CA PHE A 141 -6.67 0.21 -0.95
C PHE A 141 -6.61 -0.72 -2.15
N PHE A 142 -7.12 -0.22 -3.28
CA PHE A 142 -7.24 -0.96 -4.52
C PHE A 142 -6.09 -0.62 -5.49
N LYS A 143 -5.60 -1.64 -6.19
CA LYS A 143 -4.93 -1.46 -7.47
C LYS A 143 -5.71 -2.20 -8.54
N ALA A 144 -6.27 -1.47 -9.51
CA ALA A 144 -6.85 -2.03 -10.72
C ALA A 144 -5.85 -1.89 -11.86
N SER A 145 -5.49 -2.99 -12.52
CA SER A 145 -4.78 -2.97 -13.79
C SER A 145 -5.79 -3.33 -14.88
N ILE A 146 -6.45 -2.31 -15.44
CA ILE A 146 -7.34 -2.54 -16.58
C ILE A 146 -6.45 -2.64 -17.81
N ALA A 147 -6.43 -3.82 -18.44
CA ALA A 147 -5.87 -3.99 -19.77
C ALA A 147 -6.60 -3.03 -20.73
N THR A 148 -5.93 -1.99 -21.21
CA THR A 148 -6.39 -1.32 -22.43
C THR A 148 -6.21 -2.31 -23.57
N LYS A 149 -7.25 -3.10 -23.88
CA LYS A 149 -7.32 -3.78 -25.18
C LYS A 149 -7.38 -2.70 -26.24
N SER A 150 -6.24 -2.39 -26.85
CA SER A 150 -6.23 -1.74 -28.16
C SER A 150 -6.91 -2.69 -29.13
N VAL A 151 -8.19 -2.44 -29.41
CA VAL A 151 -8.87 -3.08 -30.53
C VAL A 151 -8.25 -2.48 -31.78
N SER A 152 -7.29 -3.20 -32.37
CA SER A 152 -6.88 -2.92 -33.74
C SER A 152 -8.08 -3.24 -34.63
N LEU A 153 -8.72 -2.20 -35.16
CA LEU A 153 -9.67 -2.33 -36.26
C LEU A 153 -8.86 -2.76 -37.49
N THR A 154 -8.93 -4.05 -37.84
CA THR A 154 -8.67 -4.54 -39.20
C THR A 154 -9.97 -4.61 -39.97
#